data_AF-A0A959FNI8-F1
#
_entry.id   AF-A0A959FNI8-F1
#
_cell.length_a   1.000
_cell.length_b   1.000
_cell.length_c   1.000
_cell.angle_alpha   90.00
_cell.angle_beta   90.00
_cell.angle_gamma   90.00
#
_symmetry.space_group_name_H-M   'P 1'
#
loop_
_entity.id
_entity.type
_entity.pdbx_description
1 polymer ?
#
loop_
_entity_poly.entity_id
_entity_poly.type
_entity_poly.pdbx_seq_one_letter_code
_entity_poly.pdbx_strand_id
1 'polypeptide(L)' 'MKILLTGANGYIGMRLLPVLLEAGHEVICCVRNRQRFDHADLQGNYRIWEVDFLNPVPEDAPADI' A
#
# COMPACT_ATOMS: atom_id res chain seq x y z
N MET A 1 -7.95 -11.78 0.58
CA MET A 1 -8.02 -11.11 1.90
C MET A 1 -7.65 -9.65 1.69
N LYS A 2 -8.02 -8.75 2.62
CA LYS A 2 -7.58 -7.36 2.60
C LYS A 2 -6.32 -7.21 3.46
N ILE A 3 -5.33 -6.48 2.96
CA ILE A 3 -4.00 -6.39 3.57
C ILE A 3 -3.54 -4.94 3.59
N LEU A 4 -3.13 -4.45 4.76
CA LEU A 4 -2.43 -3.17 4.90
C LEU A 4 -0.92 -3.37 4.74
N LEU A 5 -0.35 -2.86 3.66
CA LEU A 5 1.08 -2.97 3.36
C LEU A 5 1.80 -1.66 3.69
N THR A 6 2.45 -1.61 4.84
CA THR A 6 3.28 -0.46 5.23
C THR A 6 4.59 -0.43 4.45
N GLY A 7 5.05 0.77 4.07
CA GLY A 7 6.30 0.90 3.33
C GLY A 7 6.22 0.29 1.93
N ALA A 8 5.07 0.41 1.27
CA ALA A 8 4.78 -0.20 -0.03
C ALA A 8 5.74 0.28 -1.14
N ASN A 9 6.25 1.51 -1.04
CA ASN A 9 7.29 2.06 -1.94
C ASN A 9 8.74 1.74 -1.50
N GLY A 10 8.92 0.94 -0.44
CA GLY A 10 10.22 0.50 0.05
C GLY A 10 10.71 -0.78 -0.64
N TYR A 11 11.97 -1.13 -0.40
CA TYR A 11 12.62 -2.29 -1.03
C TYR A 11 11.85 -3.61 -0.86
N ILE A 12 11.29 -3.85 0.34
CA ILE A 12 10.50 -5.05 0.65
C ILE A 12 9.10 -4.92 0.09
N GLY A 13 8.44 -3.77 0.30
CA GLY A 13 7.07 -3.52 -0.14
C GLY A 13 6.89 -3.72 -1.65
N MET A 14 7.81 -3.19 -2.46
CA MET A 14 7.76 -3.33 -3.92
C MET A 14 7.91 -4.77 -4.41
N ARG A 15 8.55 -5.65 -3.62
CA ARG A 15 8.68 -7.08 -3.95
C ARG A 15 7.50 -7.91 -3.46
N LEU A 16 6.95 -7.52 -2.31
CA LEU A 16 5.82 -8.22 -1.71
C LEU A 16 4.52 -7.91 -2.43
N LEU A 17 4.32 -6.65 -2.86
CA LEU A 17 3.09 -6.20 -3.49
C LEU A 17 2.67 -7.04 -4.71
N PRO A 18 3.52 -7.30 -5.72
CA PRO A 18 3.14 -8.15 -6.86
C PRO A 18 2.68 -9.54 -6.43
N VAL A 19 3.39 -10.16 -5.48
CA VAL A 19 3.06 -11.50 -4.98
C VAL A 19 1.69 -11.52 -4.28
N LEU A 20 1.38 -10.49 -3.48
CA LEU A 20 0.08 -10.36 -2.84
C LEU A 20 -1.05 -10.14 -3.86
N LEU A 21 -0.80 -9.36 -4.91
CA LEU A 21 -1.77 -9.09 -5.97
C LEU A 21 -2.01 -10.32 -6.84
N GLU A 22 -0.96 -11.06 -7.21
CA GLU A 22 -1.04 -12.34 -7.92
C GLU A 22 -1.82 -13.40 -7.12
N ALA A 23 -1.69 -13.39 -5.79
CA ALA A 23 -2.48 -14.22 -4.89
C ALA A 23 -3.95 -13.78 -4.74
N GLY A 24 -4.38 -12.74 -5.47
CA GLY A 24 -5.75 -12.25 -5.48
C GLY A 24 -6.16 -11.50 -4.21
N HIS A 25 -5.20 -10.90 -3.49
CA HIS A 25 -5.50 -10.06 -2.33
C HIS A 25 -5.83 -8.62 -2.72
N GLU A 26 -6.63 -7.96 -1.88
CA GLU A 26 -6.82 -6.51 -1.95
C GLU A 26 -5.77 -5.85 -1.05
N VAL A 27 -4.93 -4.98 -1.61
CA VAL A 27 -3.81 -4.40 -0.88
C VAL A 27 -3.99 -2.89 -0.71
N ILE A 28 -3.92 -2.41 0.52
CA ILE A 28 -3.87 -0.99 0.86
C ILE A 28 -2.40 -0.63 1.07
N CYS A 29 -1.83 0.10 0.12
CA CYS A 29 -0.43 0.49 0.09
C CYS A 29 -0.20 1.78 0.89
N CYS A 30 0.43 1.68 2.06
CA CYS A 30 0.80 2.86 2.84
C CYS A 30 2.11 3.45 2.33
N VAL A 31 2.07 4.71 1.93
CA VAL A 31 3.24 5.45 1.44
C VAL A 31 3.30 6.84 2.08
N ARG A 32 4.49 7.38 2.33
CA ARG A 32 4.61 8.75 2.86
C ARG A 32 4.35 9.84 1.82
N ASN A 33 4.49 9.50 0.54
CA ASN A 33 4.28 10.42 -0.58
C ASN A 33 3.88 9.60 -1.81
N ARG A 34 2.67 9.78 -2.31
CA ARG A 34 2.16 9.02 -3.47
C ARG A 34 2.96 9.23 -4.75
N GLN A 35 3.58 10.40 -4.92
CA GLN A 35 4.36 10.71 -6.12
C GLN A 35 5.61 9.85 -6.24
N ARG A 36 6.07 9.27 -5.12
CA ARG A 36 7.23 8.35 -5.07
C ARG A 36 6.84 6.88 -5.22
N PHE A 37 5.57 6.59 -5.49
CA PHE A 37 5.08 5.23 -5.68
C PHE A 37 4.90 4.99 -7.18
N ASP A 38 5.91 4.39 -7.79
CA ASP A 38 5.85 3.96 -9.19
C ASP A 38 5.08 2.63 -9.29
N HIS A 39 4.03 2.63 -10.10
CA HIS A 39 3.06 1.54 -10.21
C HIS A 39 2.56 1.34 -11.64
N ALA A 40 3.23 1.91 -12.64
CA ALA A 40 2.79 1.86 -14.03
C ALA A 40 2.58 0.42 -14.54
N ASP A 41 3.35 -0.54 -14.02
CA ASP A 41 3.31 -1.94 -14.41
C ASP A 41 2.53 -2.86 -13.44
N LEU A 42 1.98 -2.30 -12.35
CA LEU A 42 1.28 -3.10 -11.34
C LEU A 42 -0.17 -3.35 -11.74
N GLN A 43 -0.54 -4.63 -11.83
CA GLN A 43 -1.91 -5.09 -12.05
C GLN A 43 -2.45 -5.77 -10.79
N GLY A 44 -3.75 -5.60 -10.53
CA GLY A 44 -4.43 -6.22 -9.38
C GLY A 44 -5.24 -5.21 -8.58
N ASN A 45 -5.84 -5.67 -7.48
CA ASN A 45 -6.67 -4.85 -6.62
C ASN A 45 -5.84 -4.19 -5.52
N TYR A 46 -5.47 -2.92 -5.73
CA TYR A 46 -4.81 -2.12 -4.70
C TYR A 46 -5.31 -0.67 -4.68
N ARG A 47 -5.15 -0.03 -3.51
CA ARG A 47 -5.32 1.42 -3.36
C ARG A 47 -4.17 2.00 -2.54
N ILE A 48 -3.87 3.27 -2.77
CA ILE A 48 -2.82 3.99 -2.05
C ILE A 48 -3.46 4.76 -0.89
N TRP A 49 -2.89 4.61 0.31
CA TRP A 49 -3.16 5.49 1.44
C TRP A 49 -1.89 6.25 1.79
N GLU A 50 -1.93 7.58 1.63
CA GLU A 50 -0.79 8.43 1.93
C GLU A 50 -0.77 8.74 3.42
N VAL A 51 0.21 8.22 4.14
CA VAL A 51 0.33 8.36 5.60
C VAL A 51 1.80 8.42 6.01
N ASP A 52 2.10 9.31 6.97
CA ASP A 52 3.37 9.33 7.67
C ASP A 52 3.17 8.92 9.13
N PHE A 53 3.59 7.69 9.45
CA PHE A 53 3.49 7.11 10.79
C PHE A 53 4.37 7.79 11.86
N LEU A 54 5.16 8.81 11.50
CA LEU A 54 5.81 9.69 12.47
C LEU A 54 4.88 10.76 13.05
N ASN A 55 3.69 10.93 12.45
CA ASN A 55 2.66 11.86 12.89
C ASN A 55 1.43 11.09 13.43
N PRO A 56 0.49 11.77 14.12
CA PRO A 56 -0.80 11.18 14.46
C PRO A 56 -1.49 10.58 13.23
N VAL A 57 -2.13 9.43 13.43
CA VAL A 57 -2.84 8.72 12.35
C VAL A 57 -4.01 9.60 11.87
N PRO A 58 -4.10 9.88 10.55
CA PRO A 58 -5.20 10.63 9.97
C PRO A 58 -6.58 10.00 10.23
N GLU A 59 -7.63 10.82 10.26
CA GLU A 59 -9.02 10.33 10.41
C GLU A 59 -9.50 9.47 9.24
N ASP A 60 -8.89 9.62 8.06
CA ASP A 60 -9.19 8.84 6.86
C ASP A 60 -8.54 7.45 6.85
N ALA A 61 -7.99 7.02 7.99
CA ALA A 61 -7.40 5.70 8.13
C ALA A 61 -8.38 4.59 7.72
N PRO A 62 -7.93 3.59 6.95
CA PRO A 62 -8.75 2.45 6.59
C PRO A 62 -9.26 1.74 7.86
N ALA A 63 -10.58 1.72 8.04
CA ALA A 63 -11.24 1.04 9.15
C ALA A 63 -11.59 -0.43 8.84
N ASP A 64 -11.39 -0.84 7.59
CA ASP A 64 -11.96 -2.05 7.01
C ASP A 64 -10.89 -3.08 6.62
N ILE A 65 -9.82 -3.23 7.41
CA ILE A 65 -8.65 -4.10 7.12
C ILE A 65 -8.85 -5.52 7.63
#